data_AF-A0A497EAD5-F1
#
_entry.id   AF-A0A497EAD5-F1
#
_cell.length_a   1.000
_cell.length_b   1.000
_cell.length_c   1.000
_cell.angle_alpha   90.00
_cell.angle_beta   90.00
_cell.angle_gamma   90.00
#
_symmetry.space_group_name_H-M   'P 1'
#
loop_
_entity.id
_entity.type
_entity.pdbx_description
1 polymer ?
#
loop_
_entity_poly.entity_id
_entity_poly.type
_entity_poly.pdbx_seq_one_letter_code
_entity_poly.pdbx_strand_id
1 'polypeptide(L)' 'MDENNIRYIIKQFKKYWKERLTAFKIHLHNQLSLKCFKRYNRQFMQIKSTSNILFSCTHIT' A
#
# COMPACT_ATOMS: atom_id res chain seq x y z
N MET A 1 -14.91 14.33 8.21
CA MET A 1 -13.64 14.12 7.46
C MET A 1 -13.14 15.47 7.01
N ASP A 2 -12.04 15.95 7.57
CA ASP A 2 -11.54 17.30 7.29
C ASP A 2 -10.81 17.37 5.94
N GLU A 3 -10.94 18.49 5.24
CA GLU A 3 -10.31 18.72 3.93
C GLU A 3 -8.79 18.55 3.97
N ASN A 4 -8.16 18.90 5.10
CA ASN A 4 -6.74 18.69 5.35
C ASN A 4 -6.34 17.21 5.35
N ASN A 5 -7.22 16.32 5.86
CA ASN A 5 -6.98 14.88 5.85
C ASN A 5 -7.06 14.32 4.42
N ILE A 6 -8.02 14.78 3.61
CA ILE A 6 -8.13 14.40 2.20
C ILE A 6 -6.89 14.84 1.42
N ARG A 7 -6.48 16.11 1.60
CA ARG A 7 -5.28 16.68 0.96
C ARG A 7 -4.02 15.92 1.34
N TYR A 8 -3.88 15.54 2.61
CA TYR A 8 -2.78 14.72 3.09
C TYR A 8 -2.76 13.33 2.44
N ILE A 9 -3.91 12.63 2.41
CA ILE A 9 -4.03 11.30 1.80
C ILE A 9 -3.66 11.35 0.31
N ILE A 10 -4.16 12.33 -0.44
CA ILE A 10 -3.84 12.51 -1.86
C ILE A 10 -2.34 12.77 -2.06
N LYS A 11 -1.73 13.59 -1.20
CA LYS A 11 -0.30 13.89 -1.25
C LYS A 11 0.55 12.64 -1.01
N GLN A 12 0.21 11.84 0.01
CA GLN A 12 0.88 10.57 0.30
C GLN A 12 0.71 9.57 -0.84
N PHE A 13 -0.50 9.49 -1.42
CA PHE A 13 -0.79 8.64 -2.56
C PHE A 13 0.08 9.02 -3.77
N LYS A 14 0.11 10.30 -4.15
CA LYS A 14 0.92 10.76 -5.28
C LYS A 14 2.41 10.51 -5.06
N LYS A 15 2.91 10.73 -3.85
CA LYS A 15 4.33 10.62 -3.51
C LYS A 15 4.84 9.18 -3.46
N TYR A 16 4.05 8.25 -2.91
CA TYR A 16 4.54 6.91 -2.62
C TYR A 16 3.83 5.80 -3.41
N TRP A 17 2.60 6.03 -3.85
CA TRP A 17 1.73 4.97 -4.37
C TRP A 17 1.54 5.02 -5.88
N LYS A 18 1.57 6.22 -6.48
CA LYS A 18 1.39 6.40 -7.92
C LYS A 18 2.45 5.64 -8.74
N GLU A 19 3.73 5.85 -8.46
CA GLU A 19 4.82 5.17 -9.18
C GLU A 19 4.80 3.65 -8.98
N ARG A 20 4.40 3.20 -7.78
CA ARG A 20 4.32 1.77 -7.45
C ARG A 20 3.18 1.09 -8.19
N LEU A 21 2.00 1.69 -8.25
CA LEU A 21 0.89 1.19 -9.04
C LEU A 21 1.29 1.02 -10.51
N THR A 22 2.01 2.01 -11.06
CA THR A 22 2.54 1.95 -12.42
C THR A 22 3.54 0.78 -12.58
N ALA A 23 4.50 0.64 -11.66
CA ALA A 23 5.49 -0.44 -11.68
C ALA A 23 4.85 -1.84 -11.59
N PHE A 24 3.83 -1.99 -10.74
CA PHE A 24 3.10 -3.25 -10.59
C PHE A 24 1.99 -3.45 -11.63
N LYS A 25 1.78 -2.51 -12.56
CA LYS A 25 0.67 -2.50 -13.53
C LYS A 25 -0.72 -2.68 -12.87
N ILE A 26 -0.85 -2.23 -11.62
CA ILE A 26 -2.08 -2.34 -10.84
C ILE A 26 -2.96 -1.13 -11.16
N HIS A 27 -4.13 -1.40 -11.72
CA HIS A 27 -5.13 -0.36 -11.98
C HIS A 27 -5.90 -0.01 -10.71
N LEU A 28 -6.24 1.26 -10.53
CA LEU A 28 -7.18 1.67 -9.50
C LEU A 28 -8.54 1.06 -9.83
N HIS A 29 -8.99 0.12 -9.01
CA HIS A 29 -10.29 -0.53 -9.16
C HIS A 29 -10.98 -0.56 -7.80
N ASN A 30 -12.31 -0.60 -7.76
CA ASN A 30 -13.08 -0.60 -6.52
C ASN A 30 -12.72 -1.76 -5.58
N GLN A 31 -12.17 -2.85 -6.12
CA GLN A 31 -11.71 -4.02 -5.38
C GLN A 31 -10.23 -3.97 -4.99
N LEU A 32 -9.51 -2.87 -5.22
CA LEU A 32 -8.09 -2.75 -4.93
C LEU A 32 -7.81 -2.98 -3.45
N SER A 33 -8.59 -2.38 -2.56
CA SER A 33 -8.48 -2.59 -1.11
C SER A 33 -8.65 -4.06 -0.71
N LEU A 34 -9.61 -4.76 -1.31
CA LEU A 34 -9.86 -6.19 -1.05
C LEU A 34 -8.69 -7.06 -1.55
N LYS A 35 -8.19 -6.80 -2.75
CA LYS A 35 -7.03 -7.50 -3.32
C LYS A 35 -5.77 -7.26 -2.50
N CYS A 36 -5.53 -6.02 -2.07
CA CYS A 36 -4.43 -5.64 -1.19
C CYS A 36 -4.52 -6.34 0.16
N PHE A 37 -5.72 -6.39 0.74
CA PHE A 37 -5.94 -7.09 2.00
C PHE A 37 -5.69 -8.60 1.86
N LYS A 38 -6.23 -9.24 0.81
CA LYS A 38 -6.01 -10.67 0.55
C LYS A 38 -4.54 -11.03 0.29
N ARG A 39 -3.78 -10.15 -0.35
CA ARG A 39 -2.38 -10.40 -0.76
C ARG A 39 -1.37 -10.04 0.33
N TYR A 40 -1.62 -8.98 1.08
CA TYR A 40 -0.64 -8.37 2.01
C TYR A 40 -1.15 -8.28 3.45
N ASN A 41 -2.38 -8.73 3.74
CA ASN A 41 -3.07 -8.57 5.03
C ASN A 41 -3.10 -7.11 5.50
N ARG A 42 -3.09 -6.16 4.56
CA ARG A 42 -3.00 -4.70 4.82
C ARG A 42 -3.84 -3.92 3.80
N GLN A 43 -4.39 -2.79 4.21
CA GLN A 43 -5.11 -1.89 3.29
C GLN A 43 -4.15 -1.26 2.28
N PHE A 44 -4.66 -0.89 1.11
CA PHE A 44 -3.90 -0.37 -0.04
C PHE A 44 -2.92 0.76 0.32
N MET A 45 -3.29 1.69 1.21
CA MET A 45 -2.43 2.81 1.66
C MET A 45 -1.51 2.47 2.86
N GLN A 46 -1.67 1.29 3.45
CA GLN A 46 -0.92 0.82 4.63
C GLN A 46 0.20 -0.17 4.28
N ILE A 47 0.32 -0.58 3.02
CA ILE A 47 1.35 -1.52 2.58
C ILE A 47 2.71 -0.78 2.56
N LYS A 48 3.52 -0.91 3.61
CA LYS A 48 4.86 -0.27 3.61
C LYS A 48 5.84 -1.09 2.75
N SER A 49 6.82 -0.41 2.15
CA SER A 49 7.97 -1.04 1.48
C SER A 49 8.90 -1.75 2.45
N THR A 50 8.80 -1.40 3.72
CA THR A 50 9.56 -2.02 4.79
C THR A 50 9.01 -3.43 4.98
N SER A 51 9.83 -4.44 4.65
CA SER A 51 9.55 -5.80 5.10
C SER A 51 9.34 -5.74 6.61
N ASN A 52 8.26 -6.34 7.09
CA ASN A 52 8.04 -6.40 8.53
C ASN A 52 9.15 -7.28 9.10
N ILE A 53 9.99 -6.71 9.98
CA ILE A 53 11.19 -7.39 10.47
C ILE A 53 10.83 -8.71 11.16
N LEU A 54 9.63 -8.75 11.77
CA LEU A 54 9.03 -9.93 12.39
C LEU A 54 8.74 -11.08 11.40
N PHE A 55 8.60 -10.80 10.11
CA PHE A 55 8.39 -11.79 9.05
C PHE A 55 9.63 -12.02 8.17
N SER A 56 10.70 -11.22 8.31
CA SER A 56 11.96 -11.43 7.58
C SER A 56 12.89 -12.44 8.26
N CYS A 57 12.54 -12.95 9.45
CA CYS A 57 13.29 -13.99 10.14
C CYS A 57 12.63 -15.37 9.95
N THR A 58 12.54 -15.86 8.72
CA THR A 58 12.39 -17.30 8.42
C THR A 58 13.31 -17.70 7.27
N HIS A 59 14.60 -17.43 7.43
CA HIS A 59 15.64 -18.22 6.79
C HIS A 59 16.46 -18.84 7.92
N ILE A 60 15.96 -19.98 8.42
CA ILE A 60 16.83 -20.98 9.05
C ILE A 60 17.36 -21.79 7.88
N THR A 61 18.64 -21.60 7.56
CA THR A 61 19.45 -22.60 6.86
C THR A 61 20.81 -22.64 7.54
#